data_AF-A0A5M6BXM2-F1
#
_entry.id   AF-A0A5M6BXM2-F1
#
_cell.length_a   1.000
_cell.length_b   1.000
_cell.length_c   1.000
_cell.angle_alpha   90.00
_cell.angle_beta   90.00
_cell.angle_gamma   90.00
#
_symmetry.space_group_name_H-M   'P 1'
#
loop_
_entity.id
_entity.type
_entity.pdbx_description
1 polymer ?
#
loop_
_entity_poly.entity_id
_entity_poly.type
_entity_poly.pdbx_seq_one_letter_code
_entity_poly.pdbx_strand_id
1 'polypeptide(L)'
;MVIHSLASALSQGVDQVLRSDETCLEVASEAEKVARYLAHNLDEREELVDLEDDVTIFTSLSPFWTSLARSFEPNPTTSSSSRASASEDSRISLALALGKLERNLVAGLQLFQEEAVKHEAAIRGLIFNITTFVRIEDKRFFTLQSVLTQLLSNIISPSSPAPGADKLTDQYLRLYLSGQREDDVIIRLLDSRDVKTNHATLHLLNNAIRGSRSRLELLLLEPGVRWCAKILGRMDDWVENHDGLFELGASIFNTFISQSLHPRLFALLSTPSEPLTPNQTVLLKVLDSHISSTSTETSIPLLTSGPPTDAFLLPLFHTLSTYAQFSIAQGVDDPRLPKVFEGLILLSEGLSSMGLTLQARKDRGENIAKKSEEDEMVGLMTDGDSEKGLVKPIVELLKSLNTFFPRLNPRTQPSESSPPEHLRPFSNLKRNLVQLLGILCYDDISVGDQIREYGGVELVLSMTEIDESNPYLREHALFCVRNLMLNNPSNQAIIKQMDPVGVLSDTGEVLPLPEKMKRKPESG
;
A
#
# COMPACT_ATOMS: atom_id res chain seq x y z
N MET A 1 1.61 -46.59 -12.45
CA MET A 1 0.20 -47.04 -12.57
C MET A 1 -0.80 -45.87 -12.62
N VAL A 2 -0.67 -44.87 -11.74
CA VAL A 2 -1.65 -43.76 -11.60
C VAL A 2 -1.69 -42.81 -12.81
N ILE A 3 -0.54 -42.43 -13.40
CA ILE A 3 -0.52 -41.57 -14.60
C ILE A 3 -0.98 -42.33 -15.86
N HIS A 4 -0.76 -43.65 -15.93
CA HIS A 4 -1.13 -44.45 -17.09
C HIS A 4 -2.66 -44.60 -17.26
N SER A 5 -3.42 -44.70 -16.16
CA SER A 5 -4.89 -44.71 -16.23
C SER A 5 -5.44 -43.37 -16.75
N LEU A 6 -4.83 -42.27 -16.32
CA LEU A 6 -5.18 -40.94 -16.81
C LEU A 6 -4.79 -40.74 -18.28
N ALA A 7 -3.61 -41.19 -18.71
CA ALA A 7 -3.19 -41.12 -20.11
C ALA A 7 -4.17 -41.86 -21.02
N SER A 8 -4.64 -43.04 -20.60
CA SER A 8 -5.70 -43.78 -21.29
C SER A 8 -7.02 -42.99 -21.33
N ALA A 9 -7.43 -42.37 -20.23
CA ALA A 9 -8.64 -41.54 -20.18
C ALA A 9 -8.56 -40.31 -21.11
N LEU A 10 -7.39 -39.64 -21.18
CA LEU A 10 -7.15 -38.51 -22.07
C LEU A 10 -7.08 -38.94 -23.55
N SER A 11 -6.69 -40.18 -23.84
CA SER A 11 -6.61 -40.73 -25.20
C SER A 11 -7.97 -40.94 -25.88
N GLN A 12 -9.07 -40.89 -25.12
CA GLN A 12 -10.45 -41.00 -25.67
C GLN A 12 -10.82 -39.84 -26.61
N GLY A 13 -10.00 -38.78 -26.65
CA GLY A 13 -10.18 -37.63 -27.53
C GLY A 13 -11.07 -36.56 -26.91
N VAL A 14 -10.56 -35.32 -26.89
CA VAL A 14 -11.22 -34.18 -26.22
C VAL A 14 -12.67 -33.95 -26.65
N ASP A 15 -12.96 -34.16 -27.93
CA ASP A 15 -14.27 -33.97 -28.54
C ASP A 15 -15.31 -34.96 -28.01
N GLN A 16 -14.89 -36.19 -27.69
CA GLN A 16 -15.75 -37.19 -27.09
C GLN A 16 -16.03 -36.85 -25.62
N VAL A 17 -14.97 -36.51 -24.89
CA VAL A 17 -15.05 -36.19 -23.45
C VAL A 17 -15.98 -35.00 -23.19
N LEU A 18 -15.86 -33.93 -23.98
CA LEU A 18 -16.65 -32.71 -23.78
C LEU A 18 -18.10 -32.79 -24.28
N ARG A 19 -18.53 -33.89 -24.91
CA ARG A 19 -19.91 -34.06 -25.41
C ARG A 19 -20.86 -34.77 -24.44
N SER A 20 -20.35 -35.47 -23.43
CA SER A 20 -21.15 -36.21 -22.46
C SER A 20 -20.74 -35.85 -21.04
N ASP A 21 -21.72 -35.62 -20.17
CA ASP A 21 -21.49 -35.40 -18.73
C ASP A 21 -20.77 -36.60 -18.11
N GLU A 22 -21.13 -37.83 -18.50
CA GLU A 22 -20.54 -39.06 -17.99
C GLU A 22 -19.03 -39.12 -18.27
N THR A 23 -18.63 -39.01 -19.54
CA THR A 23 -17.21 -39.05 -19.92
C THR A 23 -16.44 -37.86 -19.36
N CYS A 24 -17.07 -36.68 -19.30
CA CYS A 24 -16.46 -35.47 -18.72
C CYS A 24 -16.14 -35.67 -17.24
N LEU A 25 -17.08 -36.23 -16.47
CA LEU A 25 -16.92 -36.49 -15.03
C LEU A 25 -16.00 -37.69 -14.75
N GLU A 26 -15.97 -38.70 -15.62
CA GLU A 26 -15.02 -39.82 -15.53
C GLU A 26 -13.58 -39.33 -15.65
N VAL A 27 -13.27 -38.55 -16.70
CA VAL A 27 -11.93 -37.97 -16.88
C VAL A 27 -11.59 -37.01 -15.75
N ALA A 28 -12.55 -36.19 -15.31
CA ALA A 28 -12.35 -35.30 -14.16
C ALA A 28 -12.00 -36.08 -12.88
N SER A 29 -12.69 -37.20 -12.62
CA SER A 29 -12.44 -38.06 -11.46
C SER A 29 -11.05 -38.69 -11.52
N GLU A 30 -10.63 -39.21 -12.67
CA GLU A 30 -9.27 -39.76 -12.82
C GLU A 30 -8.19 -38.68 -12.65
N ALA A 31 -8.37 -37.51 -13.29
CA ALA A 31 -7.44 -36.39 -13.15
C ALA A 31 -7.34 -35.92 -11.70
N GLU A 32 -8.45 -35.85 -10.97
CA GLU A 32 -8.47 -35.44 -9.56
C GLU A 32 -7.76 -36.47 -8.66
N LYS A 33 -7.87 -37.78 -8.94
CA LYS A 33 -7.11 -38.82 -8.21
C LYS A 33 -5.62 -38.62 -8.39
N VAL A 34 -5.16 -38.38 -9.63
CA VAL A 34 -3.75 -38.12 -9.92
C VAL A 34 -3.30 -36.81 -9.27
N ALA A 35 -4.07 -35.74 -9.39
CA ALA A 35 -3.77 -34.45 -8.78
C ALA A 35 -3.60 -34.57 -7.26
N ARG A 36 -4.48 -35.33 -6.59
CA ARG A 36 -4.37 -35.61 -5.15
C ARG A 36 -3.13 -36.43 -4.81
N TYR A 37 -2.77 -37.42 -5.61
CA TYR A 37 -1.54 -38.18 -5.43
C TYR A 37 -0.31 -37.26 -5.50
N LEU A 38 -0.20 -36.44 -6.56
CA LEU A 38 0.93 -35.52 -6.76
C LEU A 38 1.02 -34.48 -5.65
N ALA A 39 -0.12 -34.01 -5.12
CA ALA A 39 -0.13 -33.05 -4.01
C ALA A 39 0.58 -33.58 -2.74
N HIS A 40 0.58 -34.90 -2.54
CA HIS A 40 1.23 -35.55 -1.39
C HIS A 40 2.64 -36.06 -1.70
N ASN A 41 3.02 -36.13 -2.97
CA ASN A 41 4.29 -36.72 -3.44
C ASN A 41 4.91 -35.79 -4.52
N LEU A 42 5.18 -34.54 -4.14
CA LEU A 42 5.72 -33.52 -5.05
C LEU A 42 7.19 -33.81 -5.46
N ASP A 43 7.89 -34.61 -4.70
CA ASP A 43 9.26 -35.08 -4.96
C ASP A 43 9.31 -36.19 -6.01
N GLU A 44 8.25 -37.00 -6.14
CA GLU A 44 8.18 -38.13 -7.09
C GLU A 44 7.78 -37.72 -8.52
N ARG A 45 7.47 -36.44 -8.78
CA ARG A 45 6.82 -35.99 -10.02
C ARG A 45 7.66 -36.22 -11.28
N GLU A 46 8.98 -36.08 -11.17
CA GLU A 46 9.92 -36.28 -12.28
C GLU A 46 10.03 -37.78 -12.66
N GLU A 47 9.79 -38.69 -11.73
CA GLU A 47 9.80 -40.14 -12.01
C GLU A 47 8.48 -40.61 -12.66
N LEU A 48 7.40 -39.84 -12.50
CA LEU A 48 6.07 -40.20 -12.98
C LEU A 48 5.80 -39.72 -14.41
N VAL A 49 6.56 -38.74 -14.90
CA VAL A 49 6.41 -38.15 -16.23
C VAL A 49 7.75 -38.20 -16.94
N ASP A 50 7.87 -39.12 -17.89
CA ASP A 50 8.99 -39.12 -18.83
C ASP A 50 8.73 -38.09 -19.93
N LEU A 51 9.64 -37.13 -20.07
CA LEU A 51 9.55 -36.09 -21.11
C LEU A 51 10.10 -36.56 -22.45
N GLU A 52 10.82 -37.69 -22.49
CA GLU A 52 11.35 -38.28 -23.74
C GLU A 52 10.29 -39.11 -24.48
N ASP A 53 9.15 -39.40 -23.85
CA ASP A 53 8.04 -40.11 -24.47
C ASP A 53 7.42 -39.32 -25.64
N ASP A 54 7.07 -40.04 -26.73
CA ASP A 54 6.39 -39.46 -27.91
C ASP A 54 5.08 -38.72 -27.55
N VAL A 55 4.39 -39.18 -26.49
CA VAL A 55 3.14 -38.59 -25.98
C VAL A 55 3.24 -38.43 -24.47
N THR A 56 3.64 -37.24 -24.04
CA THR A 56 3.68 -36.86 -22.62
C THR A 56 2.31 -36.46 -22.09
N ILE A 57 2.15 -36.39 -20.76
CA ILE A 57 0.94 -35.85 -20.13
C ILE A 57 0.66 -34.40 -20.59
N PHE A 58 1.69 -33.58 -20.79
CA PHE A 58 1.53 -32.21 -21.27
C PHE A 58 0.96 -32.18 -22.69
N THR A 59 1.49 -32.98 -23.62
CA THR A 59 0.94 -33.07 -24.98
C THR A 59 -0.52 -33.54 -24.97
N SER A 60 -0.88 -34.44 -24.05
CA SER A 60 -2.25 -34.92 -23.85
C SER A 60 -3.19 -33.85 -23.30
N LEU A 61 -2.70 -32.92 -22.48
CA LEU A 61 -3.50 -31.82 -21.90
C LEU A 61 -3.77 -30.68 -22.90
N SER A 62 -2.87 -30.43 -23.84
CA SER A 62 -2.98 -29.34 -24.83
C SER A 62 -4.34 -29.23 -25.56
N PRO A 63 -4.88 -30.32 -26.17
CA PRO A 63 -6.19 -30.25 -26.82
C PRO A 63 -7.34 -30.01 -25.83
N PHE A 64 -7.22 -30.49 -24.58
CA PHE A 64 -8.20 -30.26 -23.53
C PHE A 64 -8.27 -28.80 -23.13
N TRP A 65 -7.14 -28.13 -22.89
CA TRP A 65 -7.13 -26.70 -22.55
C TRP A 65 -7.74 -25.85 -23.65
N THR A 66 -7.34 -26.10 -24.89
CA THR A 66 -7.85 -25.37 -26.05
C THR A 66 -9.37 -25.53 -26.19
N SER A 67 -9.88 -26.75 -26.04
CA SER A 67 -11.31 -27.03 -26.19
C SER A 67 -12.13 -26.57 -24.99
N LEU A 68 -11.60 -26.67 -23.77
CA LEU A 68 -12.22 -26.12 -22.57
C LEU A 68 -12.36 -24.61 -22.69
N ALA A 69 -11.28 -23.89 -23.03
CA ALA A 69 -11.31 -22.43 -23.20
C ALA A 69 -12.41 -22.00 -24.18
N ARG A 70 -12.48 -22.63 -25.37
CA ARG A 70 -13.53 -22.39 -26.38
C ARG A 70 -14.92 -22.71 -25.86
N SER A 71 -15.08 -23.80 -25.12
CA SER A 71 -16.38 -24.23 -24.62
C SER A 71 -17.02 -23.20 -23.67
N PHE A 72 -16.21 -22.40 -22.96
CA PHE A 72 -16.70 -21.36 -22.05
C PHE A 72 -16.92 -20.00 -22.73
N GLU A 73 -16.75 -19.85 -24.04
CA GLU A 73 -17.01 -18.59 -24.73
C GLU A 73 -18.48 -18.13 -24.55
N PRO A 74 -18.74 -16.85 -24.18
CA PRO A 74 -20.10 -16.38 -23.91
C PRO A 74 -21.04 -16.35 -25.12
N ASN A 75 -20.48 -16.14 -26.32
CA ASN A 75 -21.19 -16.11 -27.59
C ASN A 75 -20.50 -17.08 -28.55
N PRO A 76 -20.81 -18.39 -28.52
CA PRO A 76 -20.29 -19.31 -29.53
C PRO A 76 -20.78 -18.80 -30.89
N THR A 77 -19.86 -18.55 -31.82
CA THR A 77 -20.21 -18.20 -33.19
C THR A 77 -21.24 -19.21 -33.71
N THR A 78 -22.36 -18.69 -34.22
CA THR A 78 -23.58 -19.44 -34.61
C THR A 78 -23.37 -20.39 -35.81
N SER A 79 -22.14 -20.77 -36.14
CA SER A 79 -21.80 -21.65 -37.26
C SER A 79 -21.44 -23.08 -36.87
N SER A 80 -21.41 -23.46 -35.59
CA SER A 80 -21.38 -24.88 -35.19
C SER A 80 -22.69 -25.28 -34.51
N SER A 81 -23.64 -25.68 -35.35
CA SER A 81 -24.81 -26.50 -35.01
C SER A 81 -24.64 -27.33 -33.73
N SER A 82 -25.54 -27.14 -32.75
CA SER A 82 -26.21 -28.23 -32.02
C SER A 82 -25.40 -29.54 -31.88
N ARG A 83 -24.27 -29.50 -31.17
CA ARG A 83 -23.70 -30.71 -30.57
C ARG A 83 -23.93 -30.59 -29.09
N ALA A 84 -24.63 -31.56 -28.50
CA ALA A 84 -24.78 -31.66 -27.05
C ALA A 84 -23.37 -31.60 -26.44
N SER A 85 -23.07 -30.49 -25.77
CA SER A 85 -21.90 -30.36 -24.92
C SER A 85 -22.29 -30.88 -23.56
N ALA A 86 -21.32 -31.45 -22.83
CA ALA A 86 -21.45 -31.66 -21.40
C ALA A 86 -21.89 -30.34 -20.72
N SER A 87 -22.64 -30.48 -19.64
CA SER A 87 -23.12 -29.36 -18.84
C SER A 87 -21.97 -28.46 -18.39
N GLU A 88 -22.28 -27.19 -18.09
CA GLU A 88 -21.28 -26.25 -17.59
C GLU A 88 -20.62 -26.76 -16.30
N ASP A 89 -21.38 -27.39 -15.41
CA ASP A 89 -20.88 -27.91 -14.14
C ASP A 89 -19.91 -29.10 -14.34
N SER A 90 -20.20 -30.00 -15.28
CA SER A 90 -19.27 -31.08 -15.65
C SER A 90 -17.97 -30.53 -16.24
N ARG A 91 -18.07 -29.50 -17.09
CA ARG A 91 -16.89 -28.84 -17.69
C ARG A 91 -16.08 -28.06 -16.66
N ILE A 92 -16.72 -27.43 -15.67
CA ILE A 92 -16.06 -26.81 -14.52
C ILE A 92 -15.29 -27.87 -13.73
N SER A 93 -15.91 -29.02 -13.47
CA SER A 93 -15.30 -30.13 -12.73
C SER A 93 -14.06 -30.68 -13.43
N LEU A 94 -14.16 -30.86 -14.76
CA LEU A 94 -13.04 -31.29 -15.58
C LEU A 94 -11.91 -30.24 -15.60
N ALA A 95 -12.21 -28.98 -15.90
CA ALA A 95 -11.22 -27.91 -15.91
C ALA A 95 -10.53 -27.74 -14.54
N LEU A 96 -11.28 -27.91 -13.44
CA LEU A 96 -10.74 -27.85 -12.09
C LEU A 96 -9.78 -29.01 -11.81
N ALA A 97 -10.16 -30.23 -12.18
CA ALA A 97 -9.34 -31.41 -11.96
C ALA A 97 -8.03 -31.35 -12.77
N LEU A 98 -8.11 -30.96 -14.05
CA LEU A 98 -6.94 -30.76 -14.90
C LEU A 98 -6.08 -29.59 -14.40
N GLY A 99 -6.69 -28.51 -13.93
CA GLY A 99 -5.98 -27.36 -13.37
C GLY A 99 -5.19 -27.73 -12.12
N LYS A 100 -5.77 -28.51 -11.21
CA LYS A 100 -5.05 -29.02 -10.02
C LYS A 100 -3.92 -29.96 -10.40
N LEU A 101 -4.18 -30.88 -11.34
CA LEU A 101 -3.20 -31.83 -11.85
C LEU A 101 -1.97 -31.10 -12.36
N GLU A 102 -2.15 -30.20 -13.33
CA GLU A 102 -1.02 -29.52 -13.96
C GLU A 102 -0.35 -28.53 -13.02
N ARG A 103 -1.12 -27.83 -12.17
CA ARG A 103 -0.55 -26.94 -11.15
C ARG A 103 0.41 -27.71 -10.25
N ASN A 104 0.01 -28.92 -9.86
CA ASN A 104 0.81 -29.80 -9.03
C ASN A 104 1.96 -30.43 -9.81
N LEU A 105 1.87 -30.66 -11.13
CA LEU A 105 3.02 -31.11 -11.91
C LEU A 105 4.09 -30.00 -11.95
N VAL A 106 3.70 -28.78 -12.29
CA VAL A 106 4.62 -27.68 -12.61
C VAL A 106 5.29 -27.05 -11.38
N ALA A 107 4.72 -27.17 -10.18
CA ALA A 107 5.16 -26.41 -9.01
C ALA A 107 6.66 -26.56 -8.70
N GLY A 108 7.44 -25.50 -8.97
CA GLY A 108 8.88 -25.41 -8.68
C GLY A 108 9.80 -26.15 -9.66
N LEU A 109 9.29 -26.70 -10.76
CA LEU A 109 10.06 -27.55 -11.69
C LEU A 109 10.19 -26.90 -13.08
N GLN A 110 11.39 -26.42 -13.39
CA GLN A 110 11.65 -25.66 -14.64
C GLN A 110 11.37 -26.46 -15.92
N LEU A 111 11.79 -27.74 -15.98
CA LEU A 111 11.54 -28.58 -17.16
C LEU A 111 10.05 -28.73 -17.47
N PHE A 112 9.23 -28.84 -16.42
CA PHE A 112 7.77 -28.96 -16.57
C PHE A 112 7.12 -27.60 -16.87
N GLN A 113 7.70 -26.49 -16.39
CA GLN A 113 7.28 -25.14 -16.80
C GLN A 113 7.46 -24.94 -18.31
N GLU A 114 8.60 -25.35 -18.87
CA GLU A 114 8.93 -25.20 -20.30
C GLU A 114 7.97 -25.98 -21.22
N GLU A 115 7.37 -27.07 -20.73
CA GLU A 115 6.31 -27.79 -21.42
C GLU A 115 4.92 -27.17 -21.20
N ALA A 116 4.57 -26.90 -19.94
CA ALA A 116 3.26 -26.35 -19.56
C ALA A 116 3.01 -24.93 -20.09
N VAL A 117 4.06 -24.15 -20.37
CA VAL A 117 3.93 -22.80 -20.94
C VAL A 117 3.19 -22.81 -22.27
N LYS A 118 3.23 -23.92 -23.02
CA LYS A 118 2.47 -24.11 -24.27
C LYS A 118 0.96 -24.04 -24.05
N HIS A 119 0.49 -24.25 -22.82
CA HIS A 119 -0.92 -24.18 -22.43
C HIS A 119 -1.34 -22.81 -21.91
N GLU A 120 -0.41 -21.89 -21.65
CA GLU A 120 -0.69 -20.58 -21.04
C GLU A 120 -1.82 -19.86 -21.77
N ALA A 121 -1.74 -19.74 -23.10
CA ALA A 121 -2.71 -18.96 -23.86
C ALA A 121 -4.13 -19.51 -23.74
N ALA A 122 -4.28 -20.85 -23.68
CA ALA A 122 -5.57 -21.50 -23.51
C ALA A 122 -6.08 -21.36 -22.07
N ILE A 123 -5.20 -21.50 -21.07
CA ILE A 123 -5.55 -21.30 -19.64
C ILE A 123 -5.98 -19.85 -19.41
N ARG A 124 -5.24 -18.88 -19.94
CA ARG A 124 -5.57 -17.45 -19.91
C ARG A 124 -6.90 -17.17 -20.60
N GLY A 125 -7.13 -17.73 -21.78
CA GLY A 125 -8.41 -17.64 -22.48
C GLY A 125 -9.58 -18.21 -21.67
N LEU A 126 -9.36 -19.34 -20.97
CA LEU A 126 -10.35 -19.91 -20.06
C LEU A 126 -10.65 -18.96 -18.89
N ILE A 127 -9.61 -18.43 -18.21
CA ILE A 127 -9.79 -17.42 -17.15
C ILE A 127 -10.59 -16.23 -17.68
N PHE A 128 -10.23 -15.69 -18.84
CA PHE A 128 -10.93 -14.59 -19.49
C PHE A 128 -12.43 -14.89 -19.69
N ASN A 129 -12.77 -16.12 -20.08
CA ASN A 129 -14.16 -16.54 -20.34
C ASN A 129 -14.98 -16.79 -19.07
N ILE A 130 -14.35 -17.24 -17.98
CA ILE A 130 -15.01 -17.47 -16.68
C ILE A 130 -14.99 -16.24 -15.75
N THR A 131 -14.29 -15.18 -16.13
CA THR A 131 -14.24 -13.88 -15.40
C THR A 131 -15.00 -12.77 -16.13
N THR A 132 -15.98 -13.13 -16.97
CA THR A 132 -16.88 -12.13 -17.60
C THR A 132 -17.75 -11.46 -16.55
N PHE A 133 -18.33 -10.30 -16.86
CA PHE A 133 -19.04 -9.46 -15.91
C PHE A 133 -20.04 -10.21 -15.02
N VAL A 134 -20.78 -11.18 -15.56
CA VAL A 134 -21.72 -12.00 -14.79
C VAL A 134 -21.03 -13.15 -14.05
N ARG A 135 -19.99 -13.74 -14.64
CA ARG A 135 -19.35 -14.96 -14.13
C ARG A 135 -18.27 -14.72 -13.08
N ILE A 136 -17.66 -13.53 -13.04
CA ILE A 136 -16.62 -13.21 -12.05
C ILE A 136 -17.10 -13.41 -10.62
N GLU A 137 -18.39 -13.13 -10.35
CA GLU A 137 -19.04 -13.29 -9.03
C GLU A 137 -19.86 -14.58 -8.88
N ASP A 138 -19.87 -15.46 -9.87
CA ASP A 138 -20.55 -16.75 -9.77
C ASP A 138 -19.69 -17.74 -8.98
N LYS A 139 -20.20 -18.13 -7.80
CA LYS A 139 -19.54 -19.02 -6.84
C LYS A 139 -19.13 -20.37 -7.43
N ARG A 140 -19.78 -20.83 -8.51
CA ARG A 140 -19.40 -22.07 -9.22
C ARG A 140 -17.99 -21.98 -9.81
N PHE A 141 -17.52 -20.76 -10.13
CA PHE A 141 -16.21 -20.53 -10.73
C PHE A 141 -15.11 -20.17 -9.72
N PHE A 142 -15.41 -19.76 -8.49
CA PHE A 142 -14.38 -19.27 -7.54
C PHE A 142 -13.21 -20.23 -7.34
N THR A 143 -13.50 -21.51 -7.11
CA THR A 143 -12.43 -22.51 -6.94
C THR A 143 -11.62 -22.68 -8.23
N LEU A 144 -12.28 -22.63 -9.39
CA LEU A 144 -11.62 -22.72 -10.68
C LEU A 144 -10.74 -21.49 -10.95
N GLN A 145 -11.24 -20.28 -10.70
CA GLN A 145 -10.50 -19.02 -10.81
C GLN A 145 -9.22 -19.07 -9.98
N SER A 146 -9.33 -19.43 -8.70
CA SER A 146 -8.17 -19.54 -7.81
C SER A 146 -7.16 -20.60 -8.27
N VAL A 147 -7.62 -21.81 -8.66
CA VAL A 147 -6.72 -22.89 -9.13
C VAL A 147 -6.02 -22.52 -10.44
N LEU A 148 -6.72 -21.95 -11.41
CA LEU A 148 -6.11 -21.53 -12.68
C LEU A 148 -5.13 -20.37 -12.48
N THR A 149 -5.41 -19.46 -11.53
CA THR A 149 -4.47 -18.40 -11.16
C THR A 149 -3.20 -18.97 -10.53
N GLN A 150 -3.31 -19.96 -9.64
CA GLN A 150 -2.15 -20.67 -9.07
C GLN A 150 -1.38 -21.45 -10.15
N LEU A 151 -2.09 -22.06 -11.10
CA LEU A 151 -1.47 -22.71 -12.26
C LEU A 151 -0.65 -21.71 -13.08
N LEU A 152 -1.24 -20.58 -13.46
CA LEU A 152 -0.49 -19.51 -14.15
C LEU A 152 0.70 -19.04 -13.33
N SER A 153 0.54 -18.84 -12.03
CA SER A 153 1.65 -18.49 -11.13
C SER A 153 2.77 -19.52 -11.21
N ASN A 154 2.46 -20.82 -11.17
CA ASN A 154 3.46 -21.88 -11.23
C ASN A 154 4.11 -21.97 -12.62
N ILE A 155 3.38 -21.70 -13.71
CA ILE A 155 3.93 -21.71 -15.07
C ILE A 155 4.91 -20.55 -15.28
N ILE A 156 4.54 -19.33 -14.85
CA ILE A 156 5.28 -18.12 -15.24
C ILE A 156 6.29 -17.66 -14.20
N SER A 157 6.17 -18.03 -12.92
CA SER A 157 7.05 -17.51 -11.87
C SER A 157 8.44 -18.14 -11.94
N PRO A 158 9.51 -17.43 -11.54
CA PRO A 158 10.85 -17.99 -11.52
C PRO A 158 10.91 -19.21 -10.59
N SER A 159 11.27 -20.37 -11.13
CA SER A 159 11.39 -21.63 -10.38
C SER A 159 12.70 -21.75 -9.61
N SER A 160 13.72 -20.99 -10.00
CA SER A 160 15.03 -21.00 -9.35
C SER A 160 15.72 -19.62 -9.49
N PRO A 161 16.80 -19.35 -8.73
CA PRO A 161 17.61 -18.15 -8.92
C PRO A 161 18.58 -18.26 -10.12
N ALA A 162 18.52 -19.34 -10.91
CA ALA A 162 19.42 -19.55 -12.02
C ALA A 162 19.19 -18.50 -13.14
N PRO A 163 20.24 -18.04 -13.84
CA PRO A 163 20.10 -17.11 -14.95
C PRO A 163 19.14 -17.64 -16.02
N GLY A 164 18.11 -16.85 -16.35
CA GLY A 164 17.12 -17.19 -17.36
C GLY A 164 15.86 -17.89 -16.83
N ALA A 165 15.78 -18.23 -15.54
CA ALA A 165 14.55 -18.72 -14.91
C ALA A 165 13.43 -17.66 -14.87
N ASP A 166 13.77 -16.39 -15.06
CA ASP A 166 12.88 -15.23 -15.10
C ASP A 166 12.34 -14.90 -16.51
N LYS A 167 12.85 -15.55 -17.57
CA LYS A 167 12.45 -15.28 -18.97
C LYS A 167 10.94 -15.37 -19.18
N LEU A 168 10.32 -16.42 -18.64
CA LEU A 168 8.87 -16.61 -18.74
C LEU A 168 8.13 -15.50 -18.00
N THR A 169 8.59 -15.13 -16.81
CA THR A 169 7.99 -14.06 -16.02
C THR A 169 8.05 -12.73 -16.76
N ASP A 170 9.22 -12.38 -17.32
CA ASP A 170 9.41 -11.16 -18.09
C ASP A 170 8.52 -11.11 -19.34
N GLN A 171 8.42 -12.23 -20.06
CA GLN A 171 7.57 -12.35 -21.25
C GLN A 171 6.10 -12.16 -20.90
N TYR A 172 5.59 -12.92 -19.93
CA TYR A 172 4.15 -12.93 -19.63
C TYR A 172 3.70 -11.72 -18.84
N LEU A 173 4.54 -11.13 -18.00
CA LEU A 173 4.20 -9.86 -17.36
C LEU A 173 4.02 -8.74 -18.41
N ARG A 174 4.88 -8.70 -19.45
CA ARG A 174 4.70 -7.77 -20.58
C ARG A 174 3.44 -8.07 -21.38
N LEU A 175 3.11 -9.34 -21.60
CA LEU A 175 1.88 -9.74 -22.27
C LEU A 175 0.65 -9.27 -21.49
N TYR A 176 0.59 -9.55 -20.19
CA TYR A 176 -0.57 -9.16 -19.36
C TYR A 176 -0.69 -7.65 -19.19
N LEU A 177 0.40 -6.91 -19.35
CA LEU A 177 0.44 -5.44 -19.36
C LEU A 177 0.36 -4.86 -20.78
N SER A 178 0.01 -5.65 -21.80
CA SER A 178 -0.07 -5.19 -23.20
C SER A 178 -1.17 -4.17 -23.43
N GLY A 179 -2.18 -4.15 -22.56
CA GLY A 179 -3.41 -3.36 -22.72
C GLY A 179 -4.42 -3.96 -23.71
N GLN A 180 -4.12 -5.13 -24.28
CA GLN A 180 -5.10 -5.87 -25.09
C GLN A 180 -6.14 -6.53 -24.19
N ARG A 181 -7.39 -6.47 -24.64
CA ARG A 181 -8.53 -6.95 -23.84
C ARG A 181 -8.36 -8.42 -23.46
N GLU A 182 -7.97 -9.27 -24.39
CA GLU A 182 -7.73 -10.71 -24.20
C GLU A 182 -6.62 -11.03 -23.18
N ASP A 183 -5.74 -10.08 -22.89
CA ASP A 183 -4.62 -10.23 -21.96
C ASP A 183 -4.94 -9.69 -20.55
N ASP A 184 -6.09 -9.02 -20.35
CA ASP A 184 -6.54 -8.39 -19.10
C ASP A 184 -6.96 -9.41 -18.01
N VAL A 185 -6.20 -10.50 -17.81
CA VAL A 185 -6.57 -11.52 -16.84
C VAL A 185 -6.29 -11.10 -15.40
N ILE A 186 -5.19 -10.42 -15.12
CA ILE A 186 -4.84 -10.03 -13.75
C ILE A 186 -5.83 -8.99 -13.20
N ILE A 187 -6.13 -7.94 -13.96
CA ILE A 187 -7.08 -6.90 -13.52
C ILE A 187 -8.48 -7.49 -13.26
N ARG A 188 -8.89 -8.50 -14.03
CA ARG A 188 -10.18 -9.17 -13.87
C ARG A 188 -10.20 -10.13 -12.70
N LEU A 189 -9.10 -10.81 -12.41
CA LEU A 189 -8.98 -11.64 -11.21
C LEU A 189 -8.98 -10.77 -9.94
N LEU A 190 -8.37 -9.58 -9.98
CA LEU A 190 -8.45 -8.57 -8.91
C LEU A 190 -9.86 -8.02 -8.70
N ASP A 191 -10.78 -8.17 -9.67
CA ASP A 191 -12.20 -7.81 -9.51
C ASP A 191 -13.01 -8.85 -8.72
N SER A 192 -12.50 -10.08 -8.57
CA SER A 192 -13.19 -11.13 -7.81
C SER A 192 -13.34 -10.72 -6.34
N ARG A 193 -14.51 -10.99 -5.75
CA ARG A 193 -14.71 -10.90 -4.29
C ARG A 193 -14.24 -12.15 -3.53
N ASP A 194 -13.88 -13.22 -4.22
CA ASP A 194 -13.39 -14.43 -3.58
C ASP A 194 -11.98 -14.25 -3.00
N VAL A 195 -11.84 -14.50 -1.70
CA VAL A 195 -10.58 -14.32 -0.96
C VAL A 195 -9.48 -15.21 -1.54
N LYS A 196 -9.79 -16.46 -1.90
CA LYS A 196 -8.79 -17.40 -2.44
C LYS A 196 -8.30 -17.01 -3.83
N THR A 197 -9.15 -16.40 -4.63
CA THR A 197 -8.81 -15.86 -5.96
C THR A 197 -7.89 -14.65 -5.83
N ASN A 198 -8.20 -13.71 -4.94
CA ASN A 198 -7.32 -12.57 -4.66
C ASN A 198 -5.98 -13.01 -4.06
N HIS A 199 -5.99 -13.97 -3.13
CA HIS A 199 -4.77 -14.52 -2.54
C HIS A 199 -3.84 -15.10 -3.62
N ALA A 200 -4.38 -15.93 -4.51
CA ALA A 200 -3.62 -16.48 -5.63
C ALA A 200 -3.09 -15.39 -6.58
N THR A 201 -3.89 -14.35 -6.84
CA THR A 201 -3.52 -13.25 -7.74
C THR A 201 -2.41 -12.39 -7.16
N LEU A 202 -2.51 -12.00 -5.89
CA LEU A 202 -1.47 -11.24 -5.19
C LEU A 202 -0.19 -12.06 -5.02
N HIS A 203 -0.30 -13.37 -4.78
CA HIS A 203 0.86 -14.26 -4.72
C HIS A 203 1.58 -14.35 -6.06
N LEU A 204 0.83 -14.51 -7.17
CA LEU A 204 1.38 -14.45 -8.53
C LEU A 204 2.13 -13.13 -8.75
N LEU A 205 1.51 -11.99 -8.41
CA LEU A 205 2.14 -10.68 -8.58
C LEU A 205 3.41 -10.53 -7.74
N ASN A 206 3.40 -10.92 -6.47
CA ASN A 206 4.58 -10.87 -5.61
C ASN A 206 5.74 -11.70 -6.19
N ASN A 207 5.47 -12.91 -6.70
CA ASN A 207 6.49 -13.72 -7.37
C ASN A 207 6.95 -13.10 -8.70
N ALA A 208 6.00 -12.49 -9.42
CA ALA A 208 6.26 -11.85 -10.70
C ALA A 208 7.05 -10.54 -10.58
N ILE A 209 7.17 -9.91 -9.41
CA ILE A 209 7.99 -8.70 -9.24
C ILE A 209 9.22 -8.92 -8.36
N ARG A 210 9.30 -10.06 -7.66
CA ARG A 210 10.35 -10.37 -6.69
C ARG A 210 11.75 -10.14 -7.26
N GLY A 211 12.52 -9.28 -6.60
CA GLY A 211 13.93 -9.04 -6.91
C GLY A 211 14.18 -8.40 -8.28
N SER A 212 13.19 -7.78 -8.92
CA SER A 212 13.36 -7.16 -10.23
C SER A 212 12.76 -5.77 -10.31
N ARG A 213 13.64 -4.77 -10.28
CA ARG A 213 13.28 -3.37 -10.50
C ARG A 213 12.64 -3.16 -11.87
N SER A 214 13.16 -3.80 -12.92
CA SER A 214 12.61 -3.69 -14.28
C SER A 214 11.15 -4.16 -14.37
N ARG A 215 10.79 -5.23 -13.64
CA ARG A 215 9.40 -5.73 -13.58
C ARG A 215 8.49 -4.79 -12.79
N LEU A 216 8.97 -4.16 -11.71
CA LEU A 216 8.25 -3.08 -11.02
C LEU A 216 8.03 -1.86 -11.93
N GLU A 217 9.02 -1.49 -12.74
CA GLU A 217 8.91 -0.38 -13.69
C GLU A 217 7.84 -0.65 -14.76
N LEU A 218 7.60 -1.91 -15.14
CA LEU A 218 6.46 -2.28 -16.00
C LEU A 218 5.11 -1.99 -15.33
N LEU A 219 5.01 -2.18 -14.01
CA LEU A 219 3.79 -1.85 -13.26
C LEU A 219 3.53 -0.33 -13.17
N LEU A 220 4.50 0.52 -13.53
CA LEU A 220 4.32 1.98 -13.63
C LEU A 220 3.78 2.42 -15.00
N LEU A 221 3.51 1.48 -15.92
CA LEU A 221 2.75 1.74 -17.15
C LEU A 221 1.25 1.80 -16.83
N GLU A 222 0.46 2.41 -17.70
CA GLU A 222 -0.98 2.65 -17.47
C GLU A 222 -1.76 1.40 -17.01
N PRO A 223 -1.65 0.21 -17.67
CA PRO A 223 -2.34 -0.99 -17.20
C PRO A 223 -1.89 -1.43 -15.79
N GLY A 224 -0.60 -1.31 -15.50
CA GLY A 224 -0.02 -1.67 -14.21
C GLY A 224 -0.47 -0.73 -13.08
N VAL A 225 -0.54 0.58 -13.35
CA VAL A 225 -1.06 1.57 -12.39
C VAL A 225 -2.51 1.25 -12.04
N ARG A 226 -3.32 0.79 -13.00
CA ARG A 226 -4.69 0.31 -12.73
C ARG A 226 -4.72 -0.91 -11.82
N TRP A 227 -3.75 -1.82 -11.93
CA TRP A 227 -3.63 -2.97 -11.01
C TRP A 227 -3.27 -2.47 -9.60
N CYS A 228 -2.25 -1.62 -9.49
CA CYS A 228 -1.85 -1.03 -8.21
C CYS A 228 -3.00 -0.27 -7.54
N ALA A 229 -3.75 0.55 -8.31
CA ALA A 229 -4.92 1.27 -7.81
C ALA A 229 -6.03 0.33 -7.32
N LYS A 230 -6.30 -0.79 -8.01
CA LYS A 230 -7.27 -1.79 -7.53
C LYS A 230 -6.84 -2.45 -6.22
N ILE A 231 -5.55 -2.77 -6.10
CA ILE A 231 -5.01 -3.38 -4.88
C ILE A 231 -5.12 -2.37 -3.72
N LEU A 232 -4.60 -1.15 -3.89
CA LEU A 232 -4.67 -0.08 -2.89
C LEU A 232 -6.11 0.20 -2.44
N GLY A 233 -7.04 0.32 -3.39
CA GLY A 233 -8.45 0.61 -3.11
C GLY A 233 -9.18 -0.48 -2.32
N ARG A 234 -8.58 -1.65 -2.11
CA ARG A 234 -9.14 -2.76 -1.30
C ARG A 234 -8.37 -3.02 -0.01
N MET A 235 -7.25 -2.35 0.23
CA MET A 235 -6.39 -2.66 1.38
C MET A 235 -7.07 -2.37 2.71
N ASP A 236 -7.83 -1.26 2.82
CA ASP A 236 -8.56 -0.94 4.06
C ASP A 236 -9.57 -2.07 4.40
N ASP A 237 -10.33 -2.57 3.42
CA ASP A 237 -11.24 -3.72 3.60
C ASP A 237 -10.49 -5.00 4.03
N TRP A 238 -9.32 -5.26 3.47
CA TRP A 238 -8.52 -6.46 3.80
C TRP A 238 -7.95 -6.39 5.22
N VAL A 239 -7.58 -5.21 5.72
CA VAL A 239 -7.16 -5.03 7.12
C VAL A 239 -8.31 -5.35 8.06
N GLU A 240 -9.51 -4.83 7.79
CA GLU A 240 -10.69 -5.02 8.63
C GLU A 240 -11.14 -6.48 8.69
N ASN A 241 -11.01 -7.21 7.58
CA ASN A 241 -11.44 -8.61 7.49
C ASN A 241 -10.40 -9.62 8.01
N HIS A 242 -9.16 -9.20 8.30
CA HIS A 242 -8.07 -10.06 8.79
C HIS A 242 -7.83 -11.33 7.95
N ASP A 243 -7.92 -11.22 6.62
CA ASP A 243 -7.89 -12.36 5.70
C ASP A 243 -6.50 -12.67 5.10
N GLY A 244 -5.46 -11.96 5.53
CA GLY A 244 -4.08 -12.12 5.06
C GLY A 244 -3.79 -11.47 3.70
N LEU A 245 -4.79 -10.88 3.03
CA LEU A 245 -4.61 -10.19 1.74
C LEU A 245 -3.92 -8.85 1.91
N PHE A 246 -4.11 -8.18 3.06
CA PHE A 246 -3.44 -6.93 3.36
C PHE A 246 -1.91 -7.09 3.32
N GLU A 247 -1.37 -8.11 3.97
CA GLU A 247 0.07 -8.37 4.04
C GLU A 247 0.65 -8.68 2.66
N LEU A 248 -0.09 -9.45 1.84
CA LEU A 248 0.30 -9.72 0.46
C LEU A 248 0.29 -8.46 -0.40
N GLY A 249 -0.73 -7.61 -0.26
CA GLY A 249 -0.83 -6.33 -0.95
C GLY A 249 0.26 -5.34 -0.51
N ALA A 250 0.46 -5.20 0.80
CA ALA A 250 1.49 -4.37 1.40
C ALA A 250 2.90 -4.83 0.96
N SER A 251 3.14 -6.14 0.83
CA SER A 251 4.42 -6.67 0.32
C SER A 251 4.78 -6.16 -1.08
N ILE A 252 3.78 -6.00 -1.97
CA ILE A 252 3.98 -5.42 -3.30
C ILE A 252 4.50 -3.98 -3.18
N PHE A 253 3.83 -3.15 -2.38
CA PHE A 253 4.19 -1.74 -2.22
C PHE A 253 5.47 -1.53 -1.40
N ASN A 254 5.73 -2.39 -0.41
CA ASN A 254 7.04 -2.44 0.27
C ASN A 254 8.16 -2.73 -0.73
N THR A 255 7.92 -3.58 -1.74
CA THR A 255 8.89 -3.84 -2.81
C THR A 255 9.12 -2.59 -3.69
N PHE A 256 8.08 -1.79 -3.97
CA PHE A 256 8.24 -0.48 -4.62
C PHE A 256 9.09 0.47 -3.78
N ILE A 257 8.85 0.52 -2.45
CA ILE A 257 9.56 1.39 -1.51
C ILE A 257 11.04 0.99 -1.43
N SER A 258 11.33 -0.30 -1.23
CA SER A 258 12.71 -0.81 -1.18
C SER A 258 13.49 -0.65 -2.49
N GLN A 259 12.82 -0.36 -3.60
CA GLN A 259 13.45 -0.06 -4.90
C GLN A 259 13.38 1.43 -5.28
N SER A 260 12.95 2.29 -4.35
CA SER A 260 12.84 3.75 -4.52
C SER A 260 11.93 4.16 -5.70
N LEU A 261 10.89 3.37 -5.98
CA LEU A 261 9.94 3.61 -7.08
C LEU A 261 8.61 4.21 -6.61
N HIS A 262 8.37 4.26 -5.30
CA HIS A 262 7.13 4.78 -4.73
C HIS A 262 6.83 6.26 -5.04
N PRO A 263 7.79 7.20 -5.20
CA PRO A 263 7.44 8.59 -5.55
C PRO A 263 6.79 8.66 -6.93
N ARG A 264 7.29 7.85 -7.88
CA ARG A 264 6.74 7.76 -9.23
C ARG A 264 5.36 7.13 -9.24
N LEU A 265 5.16 6.04 -8.48
CA LEU A 265 3.84 5.44 -8.31
C LEU A 265 2.85 6.43 -7.69
N PHE A 266 3.26 7.14 -6.63
CA PHE A 266 2.45 8.13 -5.95
C PHE A 266 1.96 9.23 -6.90
N ALA A 267 2.84 9.75 -7.76
CA ALA A 267 2.48 10.74 -8.78
C ALA A 267 1.48 10.18 -9.81
N LEU A 268 1.65 8.94 -10.25
CA LEU A 268 0.76 8.28 -11.22
C LEU A 268 -0.64 7.97 -10.67
N LEU A 269 -0.79 7.91 -9.34
CA LEU A 269 -2.07 7.71 -8.65
C LEU A 269 -2.84 9.02 -8.39
N SER A 270 -2.28 10.17 -8.79
CA SER A 270 -2.92 11.48 -8.62
C SER A 270 -4.04 11.72 -9.64
N THR A 271 -5.00 12.58 -9.28
CA THR A 271 -5.99 13.11 -10.22
C THR A 271 -6.08 14.63 -10.08
N PRO A 272 -6.33 15.40 -11.15
CA PRO A 272 -6.37 16.88 -11.05
C PRO A 272 -7.49 17.44 -10.17
N SER A 273 -8.55 16.65 -9.92
CA SER A 273 -9.73 17.07 -9.17
C SER A 273 -9.59 16.92 -7.65
N GLU A 274 -8.63 16.11 -7.19
CA GLU A 274 -8.49 15.74 -5.78
C GLU A 274 -7.09 16.14 -5.27
N PRO A 275 -6.99 16.84 -4.12
CA PRO A 275 -5.70 17.19 -3.53
C PRO A 275 -4.90 15.95 -3.07
N LEU A 276 -5.61 14.89 -2.69
CA LEU A 276 -5.06 13.60 -2.31
C LEU A 276 -6.09 12.52 -2.62
N THR A 277 -5.75 11.55 -3.47
CA THR A 277 -6.67 10.47 -3.84
C THR A 277 -6.70 9.37 -2.76
N PRO A 278 -7.78 8.57 -2.66
CA PRO A 278 -7.83 7.45 -1.72
C PRO A 278 -6.66 6.47 -1.87
N ASN A 279 -6.25 6.18 -3.11
CA ASN A 279 -5.11 5.30 -3.38
C ASN A 279 -3.79 5.90 -2.89
N GLN A 280 -3.61 7.22 -3.06
CA GLN A 280 -2.44 7.92 -2.51
C GLN A 280 -2.44 7.88 -0.98
N THR A 281 -3.59 8.06 -0.33
CA THR A 281 -3.71 7.96 1.13
C THR A 281 -3.31 6.56 1.62
N VAL A 282 -3.80 5.49 1.00
CA VAL A 282 -3.42 4.11 1.38
C VAL A 282 -1.92 3.87 1.15
N LEU A 283 -1.35 4.36 0.06
CA LEU A 283 0.10 4.25 -0.18
C LEU A 283 0.91 5.00 0.89
N LEU A 284 0.45 6.17 1.36
CA LEU A 284 1.08 6.88 2.48
C LEU A 284 1.00 6.08 3.79
N LYS A 285 -0.11 5.39 4.07
CA LYS A 285 -0.21 4.50 5.25
C LYS A 285 0.84 3.36 5.19
N VAL A 286 1.02 2.75 4.01
CA VAL A 286 2.05 1.71 3.82
C VAL A 286 3.46 2.30 3.99
N LEU A 287 3.70 3.49 3.43
CA LEU A 287 4.98 4.19 3.56
C LEU A 287 5.29 4.58 5.01
N ASP A 288 4.33 5.12 5.75
CA ASP A 288 4.46 5.47 7.17
C ASP A 288 4.84 4.24 8.02
N SER A 289 4.13 3.12 7.80
CA SER A 289 4.46 1.84 8.44
C SER A 289 5.87 1.36 8.06
N HIS A 290 6.30 1.56 6.81
CA HIS A 290 7.63 1.16 6.34
C HIS A 290 8.72 1.99 7.02
N ILE A 291 8.62 3.32 6.96
CA ILE A 291 9.57 4.27 7.57
C ILE A 291 9.73 3.94 9.06
N SER A 292 8.61 3.81 9.77
CA SER A 292 8.59 3.51 11.21
C SER A 292 9.19 2.15 11.58
N SER A 293 9.10 1.15 10.70
CA SER A 293 9.69 -0.17 10.93
C SER A 293 11.20 -0.18 10.63
N THR A 294 11.64 0.58 9.63
CA THR A 294 13.06 0.66 9.26
C THR A 294 13.91 1.47 10.24
N SER A 295 13.30 2.26 11.13
CA SER A 295 13.98 3.03 12.19
C SER A 295 14.86 2.20 13.13
N THR A 296 14.75 0.87 13.11
CA THR A 296 15.56 -0.06 13.91
C THR A 296 16.71 -0.73 13.15
N GLU A 297 16.79 -0.60 11.83
CA GLU A 297 17.79 -1.27 11.00
C GLU A 297 18.93 -0.33 10.56
N THR A 298 20.09 -0.90 10.25
CA THR A 298 21.33 -0.17 9.90
C THR A 298 21.11 0.70 8.65
N SER A 299 21.20 2.03 8.78
CA SER A 299 21.02 2.97 7.66
C SER A 299 21.96 2.68 6.50
N ILE A 300 21.41 2.73 5.28
CA ILE A 300 22.18 2.57 4.04
C ILE A 300 22.96 3.88 3.80
N PRO A 301 24.29 3.85 3.58
CA PRO A 301 25.05 5.03 3.21
C PRO A 301 24.51 5.66 1.91
N LEU A 302 24.45 6.99 1.85
CA LEU A 302 24.08 7.72 0.63
C LEU A 302 25.09 7.37 -0.49
N LEU A 303 24.66 6.55 -1.45
CA LEU A 303 25.44 6.16 -2.62
C LEU A 303 24.97 6.86 -3.90
N THR A 304 23.86 7.60 -3.83
CA THR A 304 23.19 8.26 -4.96
C THR A 304 23.47 9.77 -4.92
N SER A 305 23.66 10.39 -6.09
CA SER A 305 23.94 11.83 -6.24
C SER A 305 22.68 12.66 -6.52
N GLY A 306 21.51 12.21 -6.05
CA GLY A 306 20.21 12.85 -6.25
C GLY A 306 19.52 13.19 -4.93
N PRO A 307 18.38 13.91 -4.96
CA PRO A 307 17.62 14.20 -3.75
C PRO A 307 17.16 12.91 -3.07
N PRO A 308 16.86 12.93 -1.76
CA PRO A 308 16.38 11.76 -1.03
C PRO A 308 15.11 11.23 -1.65
N THR A 309 14.91 9.92 -1.57
CA THR A 309 13.76 9.27 -2.23
C THR A 309 12.42 9.84 -1.72
N ASP A 310 12.33 10.13 -0.43
CA ASP A 310 11.13 10.64 0.25
C ASP A 310 10.98 12.17 0.17
N ALA A 311 11.84 12.87 -0.56
CA ALA A 311 11.77 14.33 -0.68
C ALA A 311 10.45 14.84 -1.27
N PHE A 312 9.69 13.99 -1.99
CA PHE A 312 8.36 14.33 -2.51
C PHE A 312 7.32 14.60 -1.41
N LEU A 313 7.56 14.15 -0.17
CA LEU A 313 6.66 14.39 0.96
C LEU A 313 6.57 15.88 1.35
N LEU A 314 7.64 16.65 1.14
CA LEU A 314 7.69 18.09 1.45
C LEU A 314 6.73 18.91 0.56
N PRO A 315 6.86 18.91 -0.78
CA PRO A 315 5.91 19.65 -1.64
C PRO A 315 4.47 19.15 -1.49
N LEU A 316 4.27 17.87 -1.16
CA LEU A 316 2.94 17.36 -0.81
C LEU A 316 2.41 17.99 0.48
N PHE A 317 3.22 18.08 1.54
CA PHE A 317 2.85 18.78 2.77
C PHE A 317 2.48 20.24 2.51
N HIS A 318 3.28 20.97 1.71
CA HIS A 318 2.96 22.35 1.32
C HIS A 318 1.61 22.44 0.59
N THR A 319 1.35 21.53 -0.34
CA THR A 319 0.10 21.48 -1.11
C THR A 319 -1.11 21.26 -0.19
N LEU A 320 -1.04 20.24 0.68
CA LEU A 320 -2.12 19.90 1.59
C LEU A 320 -2.32 20.96 2.68
N SER A 321 -1.24 21.54 3.20
CA SER A 321 -1.30 22.63 4.18
C SER A 321 -1.96 23.86 3.59
N THR A 322 -1.55 24.28 2.39
CA THR A 322 -2.13 25.43 1.69
C THR A 322 -3.62 25.21 1.42
N TYR A 323 -3.97 24.00 0.96
CA TYR A 323 -5.36 23.62 0.73
C TYR A 323 -6.19 23.69 2.02
N ALA A 324 -5.70 23.10 3.11
CA ALA A 324 -6.41 23.07 4.39
C ALA A 324 -6.63 24.48 4.93
N GLN A 325 -5.60 25.33 4.89
CA GLN A 325 -5.71 26.72 5.33
C GLN A 325 -6.73 27.51 4.50
N PHE A 326 -6.73 27.35 3.17
CA PHE A 326 -7.73 27.96 2.30
C PHE A 326 -9.15 27.48 2.63
N SER A 327 -9.36 26.16 2.75
CA SER A 327 -10.65 25.58 3.08
C SER A 327 -11.18 26.06 4.44
N ILE A 328 -10.33 26.07 5.47
CA ILE A 328 -10.65 26.59 6.81
C ILE A 328 -11.08 28.05 6.74
N ALA A 329 -10.34 28.88 5.99
CA ALA A 329 -10.60 30.32 5.87
C ALA A 329 -11.93 30.63 5.16
N GLN A 330 -12.37 29.79 4.22
CA GLN A 330 -13.67 29.95 3.56
C GLN A 330 -14.84 29.69 4.53
N GLY A 331 -14.64 28.87 5.56
CA GLY A 331 -15.69 28.52 6.53
C GLY A 331 -16.84 27.70 5.94
N VAL A 332 -16.68 27.15 4.73
CA VAL A 332 -17.66 26.29 4.06
C VAL A 332 -17.29 24.82 4.31
N ASP A 333 -18.29 23.97 4.50
CA ASP A 333 -18.10 22.52 4.62
C ASP A 333 -17.46 21.95 3.34
N ASP A 334 -16.22 21.49 3.43
CA ASP A 334 -15.48 20.91 2.31
C ASP A 334 -15.34 19.39 2.51
N PRO A 335 -16.03 18.56 1.69
CA PRO A 335 -16.01 17.11 1.84
C PRO A 335 -14.61 16.49 1.63
N ARG A 336 -13.66 17.23 1.07
CA ARG A 336 -12.28 16.78 0.84
C ARG A 336 -11.37 17.01 2.05
N LEU A 337 -11.74 17.93 2.94
CA LEU A 337 -10.92 18.34 4.09
C LEU A 337 -10.55 17.18 5.04
N PRO A 338 -11.44 16.21 5.35
CA PRO A 338 -11.06 15.05 6.16
C PRO A 338 -9.86 14.27 5.57
N LYS A 339 -9.84 14.05 4.26
CA LYS A 339 -8.75 13.33 3.58
C LYS A 339 -7.46 14.15 3.52
N VAL A 340 -7.58 15.46 3.40
CA VAL A 340 -6.44 16.38 3.50
C VAL A 340 -5.83 16.34 4.90
N PHE A 341 -6.65 16.34 5.96
CA PHE A 341 -6.17 16.18 7.34
C PHE A 341 -5.55 14.81 7.59
N GLU A 342 -6.16 13.73 7.09
CA GLU A 342 -5.57 12.38 7.15
C GLU A 342 -4.18 12.36 6.50
N GLY A 343 -4.03 12.95 5.31
CA GLY A 343 -2.74 13.10 4.64
C GLY A 343 -1.72 13.90 5.44
N LEU A 344 -2.12 15.04 6.00
CA LEU A 344 -1.24 15.87 6.85
C LEU A 344 -0.79 15.16 8.12
N ILE A 345 -1.66 14.32 8.70
CA ILE A 345 -1.31 13.47 9.85
C ILE A 345 -0.22 12.46 9.45
N LEU A 346 -0.45 11.68 8.39
CA LEU A 346 0.49 10.67 7.89
C LEU A 346 1.85 11.30 7.52
N LEU A 347 1.84 12.46 6.87
CA LEU A 347 3.07 13.19 6.55
C LEU A 347 3.80 13.64 7.80
N SER A 348 3.09 14.20 8.77
CA SER A 348 3.71 14.66 10.01
C SER A 348 4.32 13.50 10.81
N GLU A 349 3.67 12.33 10.81
CA GLU A 349 4.13 11.12 11.49
C GLU A 349 5.36 10.52 10.80
N GLY A 350 5.33 10.33 9.47
CA GLY A 350 6.46 9.84 8.70
C GLY A 350 7.70 10.75 8.79
N LEU A 351 7.51 12.08 8.67
CA LEU A 351 8.60 13.06 8.81
C LEU A 351 9.15 13.10 10.24
N SER A 352 8.29 12.95 11.25
CA SER A 352 8.72 12.84 12.65
C SER A 352 9.55 11.58 12.88
N SER A 353 9.16 10.46 12.28
CA SER A 353 9.88 9.19 12.35
C SER A 353 11.30 9.33 11.77
N MET A 354 11.45 9.99 10.62
CA MET A 354 12.76 10.30 10.04
C MET A 354 13.62 11.18 10.97
N GLY A 355 13.03 12.25 11.54
CA GLY A 355 13.73 13.13 12.47
C GLY A 355 14.19 12.40 13.75
N LEU A 356 13.35 11.52 14.29
CA LEU A 356 13.68 10.69 15.46
C LEU A 356 14.75 9.64 15.13
N THR A 357 14.70 9.00 13.96
CA THR A 357 15.75 8.06 13.51
C THR A 357 17.11 8.77 13.43
N LEU A 358 17.14 9.97 12.85
CA LEU A 358 18.36 10.79 12.80
C LEU A 358 18.88 11.12 14.21
N GLN A 359 17.99 11.53 15.12
CA GLN A 359 18.38 11.85 16.49
C GLN A 359 18.90 10.62 17.25
N ALA A 360 18.21 9.49 17.17
CA ALA A 360 18.62 8.25 17.80
C ALA A 360 20.00 7.80 17.32
N ARG A 361 20.33 8.05 16.05
CA ARG A 361 21.66 7.80 15.49
C ARG A 361 22.74 8.73 16.04
N LYS A 362 22.45 10.04 16.12
CA LYS A 362 23.35 11.02 16.74
C LYS A 362 23.65 10.64 18.19
N ASP A 363 22.63 10.23 18.95
CA ASP A 363 22.76 9.82 20.35
C ASP A 363 23.63 8.56 20.53
N ARG A 364 23.62 7.63 19.57
CA ARG A 364 24.48 6.44 19.58
C ARG A 364 25.94 6.73 19.17
N GLY A 365 26.25 7.95 18.73
CA GLY A 365 27.59 8.32 18.27
C GLY A 365 28.02 7.61 16.99
N GLU A 366 27.06 7.14 16.17
CA GLU A 366 27.35 6.54 14.86
C GLU A 366 28.01 7.56 13.92
N ASN A 367 28.89 7.07 13.05
CA ASN A 367 29.90 7.86 12.32
C ASN A 367 29.30 9.02 11.50
N ILE A 368 29.33 10.24 12.03
CA ILE A 368 28.79 11.50 11.47
C ILE A 368 29.42 11.86 10.10
N ALA A 369 30.52 11.20 9.72
CA ALA A 369 31.28 11.51 8.51
C ALA A 369 30.57 11.16 7.18
N LYS A 370 29.48 10.38 7.19
CA LYS A 370 28.67 10.11 6.00
C LYS A 370 27.24 10.62 6.22
N LYS A 371 26.83 11.63 5.45
CA LYS A 371 25.43 12.03 5.36
C LYS A 371 24.60 10.86 4.82
N SER A 372 23.50 10.55 5.48
CA SER A 372 22.47 9.63 5.01
C SER A 372 21.31 10.37 4.38
N GLU A 373 20.36 9.63 3.82
CA GLU A 373 19.11 10.19 3.32
C GLU A 373 18.33 10.92 4.43
N GLU A 374 18.34 10.42 5.66
CA GLU A 374 17.68 11.08 6.80
C GLU A 374 18.33 12.43 7.17
N ASP A 375 19.67 12.57 7.08
CA ASP A 375 20.33 13.87 7.29
C ASP A 375 19.87 14.89 6.25
N GLU A 376 19.83 14.48 4.99
CA GLU A 376 19.44 15.35 3.88
C GLU A 376 17.95 15.69 3.97
N MET A 377 17.09 14.72 4.29
CA MET A 377 15.67 14.95 4.53
C MET A 377 15.43 15.97 5.64
N VAL A 378 16.05 15.79 6.82
CA VAL A 378 15.90 16.75 7.92
C VAL A 378 16.46 18.12 7.54
N GLY A 379 17.59 18.17 6.82
CA GLY A 379 18.14 19.42 6.30
C GLY A 379 17.19 20.14 5.33
N LEU A 380 16.44 19.42 4.49
CA LEU A 380 15.40 19.99 3.65
C LEU A 380 14.21 20.47 4.48
N MET A 381 13.81 19.75 5.53
CA MET A 381 12.72 20.15 6.42
C MET A 381 13.03 21.46 7.17
N THR A 382 14.29 21.70 7.51
CA THR A 382 14.74 22.88 8.27
C THR A 382 15.28 24.02 7.41
N ASP A 383 15.23 23.90 6.07
CA ASP A 383 15.67 24.95 5.14
C ASP A 383 14.98 26.29 5.45
N GLY A 384 15.77 27.37 5.52
CA GLY A 384 15.26 28.71 5.81
C GLY A 384 14.49 29.34 4.66
N ASP A 385 14.60 28.79 3.44
CA ASP A 385 13.74 29.15 2.32
C ASP A 385 12.32 28.63 2.57
N SER A 386 11.39 29.55 2.78
CA SER A 386 10.03 29.21 3.19
C SER A 386 9.21 28.46 2.16
N GLU A 387 9.66 28.40 0.91
CA GLU A 387 9.03 27.61 -0.16
C GLU A 387 9.58 26.17 -0.21
N LYS A 388 10.63 25.86 0.55
CA LYS A 388 11.27 24.54 0.60
C LYS A 388 11.16 23.88 1.97
N GLY A 389 11.42 24.65 3.03
CA GLY A 389 11.40 24.18 4.40
C GLY A 389 9.99 24.09 4.99
N LEU A 390 9.84 23.30 6.05
CA LEU A 390 8.55 23.00 6.65
C LEU A 390 8.19 23.89 7.85
N VAL A 391 9.12 24.66 8.40
CA VAL A 391 8.87 25.45 9.63
C VAL A 391 7.72 26.44 9.44
N LYS A 392 7.77 27.26 8.39
CA LYS A 392 6.71 28.23 8.08
C LYS A 392 5.34 27.57 7.84
N PRO A 393 5.18 26.61 6.90
CA PRO A 393 3.87 26.03 6.62
C PRO A 393 3.30 25.27 7.83
N ILE A 394 4.14 24.72 8.72
CA ILE A 394 3.67 24.12 9.98
C ILE A 394 3.12 25.21 10.91
N VAL A 395 3.85 26.31 11.13
CA VAL A 395 3.42 27.41 12.01
C VAL A 395 2.14 28.07 11.49
N GLU A 396 2.03 28.32 10.19
CA GLU A 396 0.84 28.92 9.57
C GLU A 396 -0.39 27.99 9.64
N LEU A 397 -0.19 26.70 9.39
CA LEU A 397 -1.25 25.70 9.57
C LEU A 397 -1.68 25.60 11.03
N LEU A 398 -0.75 25.61 11.99
CA LEU A 398 -1.08 25.62 13.41
C LEU A 398 -1.93 26.84 13.81
N LYS A 399 -1.65 28.03 13.27
CA LYS A 399 -2.49 29.22 13.53
C LYS A 399 -3.93 29.02 13.04
N SER A 400 -4.08 28.48 11.83
CA SER A 400 -5.39 28.18 11.24
C SER A 400 -6.13 27.12 12.05
N LEU A 401 -5.46 26.03 12.43
CA LEU A 401 -6.02 24.93 13.23
C LEU A 401 -6.35 25.35 14.66
N ASN A 402 -5.58 26.25 15.27
CA ASN A 402 -5.87 26.73 16.63
C ASN A 402 -7.18 27.52 16.70
N THR A 403 -7.55 28.18 15.59
CA THR A 403 -8.84 28.87 15.45
C THR A 403 -9.95 27.88 15.09
N PHE A 404 -9.67 26.94 14.18
CA PHE A 404 -10.64 25.99 13.66
C PHE A 404 -11.03 24.89 14.68
N PHE A 405 -10.08 24.43 15.48
CA PHE A 405 -10.27 23.50 16.60
C PHE A 405 -10.01 24.22 17.92
N PRO A 406 -10.96 25.06 18.39
CA PRO A 406 -10.80 25.78 19.64
C PRO A 406 -10.67 24.82 20.82
N ARG A 407 -9.88 25.20 21.82
CA ARG A 407 -9.61 24.38 23.00
C ARG A 407 -10.91 24.08 23.75
N LEU A 408 -11.10 22.82 24.12
CA LEU A 408 -12.18 22.42 25.03
C LEU A 408 -11.63 22.32 26.45
N ASN A 409 -11.98 23.30 27.29
CA ASN A 409 -11.59 23.30 28.69
C ASN A 409 -12.68 22.63 29.55
N PRO A 410 -12.33 21.65 30.41
CA PRO A 410 -13.28 20.91 31.25
C PRO A 410 -14.19 21.80 32.12
N ARG A 411 -13.74 23.03 32.37
CA ARG A 411 -14.35 23.99 33.30
C ARG A 411 -15.33 24.95 32.62
N THR A 412 -15.45 24.91 31.30
CA THR A 412 -16.30 25.81 30.50
C THR A 412 -17.47 25.05 29.91
N GLN A 413 -18.67 25.65 29.91
CA GLN A 413 -19.82 25.08 29.21
C GLN A 413 -19.56 25.03 27.70
N PRO A 414 -20.03 23.99 26.99
CA PRO A 414 -19.82 23.85 25.55
C PRO A 414 -20.41 25.06 24.81
N SER A 415 -19.58 25.75 24.03
CA SER A 415 -20.02 26.83 23.14
C SER A 415 -20.65 26.26 21.86
N GLU A 416 -21.59 26.99 21.26
CA GLU A 416 -22.26 26.62 19.99
C GLU A 416 -21.30 26.59 18.78
N SER A 417 -20.07 27.08 18.93
CA SER A 417 -19.04 27.19 17.89
C SER A 417 -18.12 25.96 17.81
N SER A 418 -18.66 24.76 17.94
CA SER A 418 -17.86 23.53 17.84
C SER A 418 -17.69 23.09 16.37
N PRO A 419 -16.50 22.61 15.96
CA PRO A 419 -16.30 22.11 14.61
C PRO A 419 -17.23 20.91 14.32
N PRO A 420 -17.54 20.66 13.03
CA PRO A 420 -18.37 19.52 12.61
C PRO A 420 -17.94 18.21 13.28
N GLU A 421 -18.91 17.41 13.73
CA GLU A 421 -18.63 16.19 14.51
C GLU A 421 -17.71 15.21 13.78
N HIS A 422 -17.87 15.08 12.46
CA HIS A 422 -17.03 14.23 11.61
C HIS A 422 -15.57 14.71 11.49
N LEU A 423 -15.27 15.97 11.86
CA LEU A 423 -13.92 16.54 11.86
C LEU A 423 -13.23 16.43 13.23
N ARG A 424 -13.96 16.10 14.30
CA ARG A 424 -13.40 15.97 15.65
C ARG A 424 -12.22 15.00 15.75
N PRO A 425 -12.18 13.84 15.05
CA PRO A 425 -11.03 12.94 15.10
C PRO A 425 -9.71 13.59 14.64
N PHE A 426 -9.77 14.67 13.86
CA PHE A 426 -8.59 15.37 13.33
C PHE A 426 -8.07 16.49 14.25
N SER A 427 -8.67 16.71 15.42
CA SER A 427 -8.15 17.66 16.45
C SER A 427 -6.70 17.35 16.84
N ASN A 428 -6.30 16.09 16.72
CA ASN A 428 -4.96 15.57 16.98
C ASN A 428 -3.91 16.07 15.98
N LEU A 429 -4.28 16.65 14.84
CA LEU A 429 -3.33 17.21 13.88
C LEU A 429 -2.46 18.31 14.52
N LYS A 430 -3.03 19.14 15.43
CA LYS A 430 -2.24 20.13 16.20
C LYS A 430 -1.09 19.46 16.96
N ARG A 431 -1.33 18.29 17.57
CA ARG A 431 -0.33 17.54 18.33
C ARG A 431 0.79 17.06 17.42
N ASN A 432 0.46 16.46 16.27
CA ASN A 432 1.45 15.94 15.32
C ASN A 432 2.36 17.04 14.77
N LEU A 433 1.80 18.21 14.46
CA LEU A 433 2.56 19.37 14.00
C LEU A 433 3.48 19.95 15.08
N VAL A 434 2.99 20.08 16.31
CA VAL A 434 3.80 20.53 17.46
C VAL A 434 4.91 19.53 17.79
N GLN A 435 4.62 18.23 17.70
CA GLN A 435 5.63 17.18 17.87
C GLN A 435 6.73 17.32 16.82
N LEU A 436 6.37 17.48 15.54
CA LEU A 436 7.34 17.65 14.45
C LEU A 436 8.22 18.89 14.67
N LEU A 437 7.63 20.05 15.02
CA LEU A 437 8.42 21.25 15.38
C LEU A 437 9.35 20.99 16.57
N GLY A 438 8.87 20.28 17.59
CA GLY A 438 9.67 19.92 18.76
C GLY A 438 10.87 19.06 18.39
N ILE A 439 10.70 18.10 17.47
CA ILE A 439 11.78 17.26 16.94
C ILE A 439 12.78 18.11 16.14
N LEU A 440 12.31 18.91 15.19
CA LEU A 440 13.17 19.73 14.32
C LEU A 440 13.95 20.80 15.09
N CYS A 441 13.40 21.31 16.20
CA CYS A 441 14.04 22.32 17.03
C CYS A 441 15.11 21.76 17.97
N TYR A 442 15.19 20.43 18.13
CA TYR A 442 16.14 19.84 19.06
C TYR A 442 17.58 20.03 18.57
N ASP A 443 18.40 20.72 19.37
CA ASP A 443 19.82 21.01 19.09
C ASP A 443 20.06 21.81 17.80
N ASP A 444 19.05 22.55 17.32
CA ASP A 444 19.15 23.46 16.17
C ASP A 444 18.50 24.82 16.49
N ILE A 445 19.35 25.80 16.81
CA ILE A 445 18.93 27.17 17.15
C ILE A 445 18.28 27.86 15.93
N SER A 446 18.70 27.53 14.71
CA SER A 446 18.21 28.19 13.49
C SER A 446 16.72 27.90 13.27
N VAL A 447 16.27 26.67 13.57
CA VAL A 447 14.85 26.30 13.53
C VAL A 447 14.07 27.09 14.59
N GLY A 448 14.61 27.21 15.81
CA GLY A 448 14.00 28.02 16.86
C GLY A 448 13.89 29.51 16.50
N ASP A 449 14.84 30.02 15.73
CA ASP A 449 14.84 31.39 15.20
C ASP A 449 13.76 31.57 14.13
N GLN A 450 13.64 30.63 13.18
CA GLN A 450 12.56 30.62 12.20
C GLN A 450 11.18 30.57 12.87
N ILE A 451 10.98 29.69 13.86
CA ILE A 451 9.72 29.58 14.60
C ILE A 451 9.38 30.92 15.26
N ARG A 452 10.36 31.62 15.84
CA ARG A 452 10.18 32.96 16.40
C ARG A 452 9.79 33.99 15.35
N GLU A 453 10.48 34.03 14.22
CA GLU A 453 10.20 34.99 13.13
C GLU A 453 8.77 34.85 12.60
N TYR A 454 8.24 33.63 12.56
CA TYR A 454 6.86 33.38 12.17
C TYR A 454 5.84 33.50 13.33
N GLY A 455 6.24 33.97 14.52
CA GLY A 455 5.36 34.13 15.69
C GLY A 455 4.84 32.81 16.24
N GLY A 456 5.61 31.73 16.07
CA GLY A 456 5.28 30.39 16.53
C GLY A 456 5.59 30.15 18.01
N VAL A 457 6.46 30.94 18.64
CA VAL A 457 6.85 30.73 20.05
C VAL A 457 5.63 30.94 20.97
N GLU A 458 4.94 32.07 20.83
CA GLU A 458 3.73 32.40 21.59
C GLU A 458 2.58 31.42 21.26
N LEU A 459 2.49 31.00 20.00
CA LEU A 459 1.50 30.02 19.56
C LEU A 459 1.68 28.68 20.28
N VAL A 460 2.89 28.12 20.30
CA VAL A 460 3.18 26.86 20.99
C VAL A 460 2.98 27.01 22.50
N LEU A 461 3.36 28.15 23.10
CA LEU A 461 3.08 28.43 24.51
C LEU A 461 1.58 28.39 24.82
N SER A 462 0.73 28.93 23.94
CA SER A 462 -0.73 28.85 24.10
C SER A 462 -1.28 27.42 24.05
N MET A 463 -0.53 26.46 23.51
CA MET A 463 -0.93 25.05 23.43
C MET A 463 -0.51 24.23 24.66
N THR A 464 0.07 24.86 25.69
CA THR A 464 0.47 24.22 26.96
C THR A 464 -0.66 24.12 27.99
N GLU A 465 -1.86 24.58 27.64
CA GLU A 465 -3.08 24.42 28.44
C GLU A 465 -3.77 23.08 28.17
N ILE A 466 -4.66 22.67 29.07
CA ILE A 466 -5.44 21.43 28.93
C ILE A 466 -6.48 21.61 27.81
N ASP A 467 -6.52 20.65 26.88
CA ASP A 467 -7.51 20.56 25.81
C ASP A 467 -8.11 19.14 25.81
N GLU A 468 -9.36 18.99 26.23
CA GLU A 468 -10.03 17.67 26.27
C GLU A 468 -10.19 17.04 24.88
N SER A 469 -10.24 17.87 23.84
CA SER A 469 -10.32 17.39 22.45
C SER A 469 -9.00 16.84 21.94
N ASN A 470 -7.88 17.13 22.62
CA ASN A 470 -6.55 16.68 22.25
C ASN A 470 -5.69 16.47 23.51
N PRO A 471 -5.90 15.35 24.24
CA PRO A 471 -5.34 15.15 25.59
C PRO A 471 -3.82 15.18 25.69
N TYR A 472 -3.11 14.91 24.59
CA TYR A 472 -1.64 14.84 24.56
C TYR A 472 -0.97 16.10 23.98
N LEU A 473 -1.75 17.07 23.49
CA LEU A 473 -1.20 18.30 22.90
C LEU A 473 -0.30 19.05 23.88
N ARG A 474 -0.73 19.13 25.14
CA ARG A 474 -0.03 19.86 26.19
C ARG A 474 1.38 19.32 26.41
N GLU A 475 1.54 18.01 26.50
CA GLU A 475 2.83 17.36 26.77
C GLU A 475 3.79 17.58 25.60
N HIS A 476 3.31 17.45 24.36
CA HIS A 476 4.10 17.75 23.16
C HIS A 476 4.45 19.24 23.06
N ALA A 477 3.54 20.14 23.43
CA ALA A 477 3.81 21.58 23.47
C ALA A 477 4.87 21.93 24.51
N LEU A 478 4.80 21.37 25.72
CA LEU A 478 5.83 21.56 26.76
C LEU A 478 7.20 21.04 26.30
N PHE A 479 7.23 19.88 25.63
CA PHE A 479 8.46 19.36 25.04
C PHE A 479 9.02 20.28 23.95
N CYS A 480 8.17 20.76 23.04
CA CYS A 480 8.56 21.72 22.01
C CYS A 480 9.08 23.03 22.62
N VAL A 481 8.45 23.56 23.67
CA VAL A 481 8.91 24.76 24.40
C VAL A 481 10.28 24.52 25.02
N ARG A 482 10.51 23.37 25.66
CA ARG A 482 11.84 23.02 26.18
C ARG A 482 12.91 23.14 25.09
N ASN A 483 12.64 22.56 23.91
CA ASN A 483 13.61 22.55 22.82
C ASN A 483 13.79 23.96 22.20
N LEU A 484 12.71 24.72 22.05
CA LEU A 484 12.76 26.12 21.61
C LEU A 484 13.61 27.03 22.50
N MET A 485 13.65 26.74 23.81
CA MET A 485 14.40 27.53 24.78
C MET A 485 15.83 27.02 24.98
N LEU A 486 16.11 25.76 24.63
CA LEU A 486 17.41 25.14 24.83
C LEU A 486 18.48 25.87 24.02
N ASN A 487 19.46 26.44 24.71
CA ASN A 487 20.57 27.21 24.11
C ASN A 487 20.13 28.39 23.22
N ASN A 488 18.90 28.89 23.34
CA ASN A 488 18.39 30.03 22.54
C ASN A 488 17.97 31.22 23.44
N PRO A 489 18.89 32.15 23.79
CA PRO A 489 18.59 33.32 24.62
C PRO A 489 17.54 34.25 24.01
N SER A 490 17.48 34.35 22.68
CA SER A 490 16.52 35.19 21.96
C SER A 490 15.09 34.70 22.18
N ASN A 491 14.86 33.38 22.14
CA ASN A 491 13.58 32.78 22.49
C ASN A 491 13.25 32.93 23.98
N GLN A 492 14.25 32.73 24.86
CA GLN A 492 14.06 32.93 26.31
C GLN A 492 13.66 34.37 26.66
N ALA A 493 14.14 35.36 25.89
CA ALA A 493 13.79 36.76 26.08
C ALA A 493 12.29 37.03 25.88
N ILE A 494 11.61 36.29 24.99
CA ILE A 494 10.17 36.42 24.77
C ILE A 494 9.41 36.09 26.06
N ILE A 495 9.71 34.94 26.68
CA ILE A 495 9.10 34.55 27.95
C ILE A 495 9.42 35.56 29.06
N LYS A 496 10.65 36.09 29.08
CA LYS A 496 11.05 37.14 30.04
C LYS A 496 10.31 38.47 29.80
N GLN A 497 9.83 38.75 28.60
CA GLN A 497 9.06 39.95 28.31
C GLN A 497 7.56 39.76 28.57
N MET A 498 7.07 38.53 28.66
CA MET A 498 5.68 38.26 29.02
C MET A 498 5.39 38.70 30.46
N ASP A 499 4.31 39.47 30.61
CA ASP A 499 3.80 39.87 31.92
C ASP A 499 2.61 38.99 32.33
N PRO A 500 2.62 38.46 33.55
CA PRO A 500 1.52 37.65 34.05
C PRO A 500 0.27 38.51 34.28
N VAL A 501 -0.82 38.17 33.60
CA VAL A 501 -2.08 38.96 33.61
C VAL A 501 -3.00 38.56 34.78
N GLY A 502 -2.87 37.33 35.31
CA GLY A 502 -3.68 36.84 36.43
C GLY A 502 -3.50 35.35 36.68
N VAL A 503 -4.31 34.78 37.58
CA VAL A 503 -4.38 33.34 37.86
C VAL A 503 -5.77 32.83 37.49
N LEU A 504 -5.85 31.79 36.67
CA LEU A 504 -7.12 31.14 36.35
C LEU A 504 -7.71 30.47 37.60
N SER A 505 -8.94 30.85 37.95
CA SER A 505 -9.72 30.21 39.01
C SER A 505 -10.21 28.81 38.59
N ASP A 506 -10.72 28.06 39.57
CA ASP A 506 -11.41 26.79 39.31
C ASP A 506 -12.69 26.96 38.47
N THR A 507 -13.23 28.17 38.39
CA THR A 507 -14.40 28.56 37.57
C THR A 507 -14.02 29.11 36.19
N GLY A 508 -12.72 29.19 35.85
CA GLY A 508 -12.25 29.70 34.56
C GLY A 508 -12.13 31.23 34.48
N GLU A 509 -12.36 31.95 35.58
CA GLU A 509 -12.17 33.41 35.65
C GLU A 509 -10.69 33.75 35.86
N VAL A 510 -10.20 34.80 35.19
CA VAL A 510 -8.85 35.32 35.43
C VAL A 510 -8.87 36.19 36.68
N LEU A 511 -8.40 35.63 37.80
CA LEU A 511 -8.25 36.35 39.07
C LEU A 511 -7.01 37.25 39.03
N PRO A 512 -7.01 38.37 39.77
CA PRO A 512 -5.85 39.24 39.88
C PRO A 512 -4.63 38.47 40.39
N LEU A 513 -3.47 38.85 39.87
CA LEU A 513 -2.23 38.15 40.17
C LEU A 513 -1.90 38.21 41.68
N PRO A 514 -1.65 37.06 42.35
CA PRO A 514 -1.23 37.05 43.74
C PRO A 514 0.03 37.90 43.93
N GLU A 515 0.09 38.66 45.03
CA GLU A 515 1.22 39.56 45.34
C GLU A 515 2.59 38.86 45.28
N LYS A 516 2.64 37.55 45.55
CA LYS A 516 3.86 36.73 45.48
C LYS A 516 4.37 36.47 44.05
N MET A 517 3.52 36.62 43.04
CA MET A 517 3.81 36.39 41.63
C MET A 517 3.99 37.70 40.83
N LYS A 518 3.68 38.85 41.44
CA LYS A 518 3.96 40.15 40.84
C LYS A 518 5.47 40.37 40.77
N ARG A 519 5.96 40.85 39.62
CA ARG A 519 7.37 41.26 39.48
C ARG A 519 7.66 42.32 40.54
N LYS A 520 8.66 42.07 41.38
CA LYS A 520 9.19 43.11 42.26
C LYS A 520 9.82 44.18 41.38
N PRO A 521 9.53 45.47 41.58
CA PRO A 521 10.21 46.53 40.83
C PRO A 521 11.71 46.38 41.07
N GLU A 522 12.49 46.42 39.99
CA GLU A 522 13.95 46.43 40.09
C GLU A 522 14.33 47.66 40.93
N SER A 523 14.90 47.42 42.11
CA SER A 523 15.49 48.45 42.95
C SER A 523 16.71 48.98 42.20
N GLY A 524 16.55 50.16 41.58
CA GLY A 524 17.58 50.85 40.81
C GLY A 524 18.79 51.27 41.62
#